data_AF-A0A1F0PQM2-F1
#
_entry.id   AF-A0A1F0PQM2-F1
#
_cell.length_a   1.000
_cell.length_b   1.000
_cell.length_c   1.000
_cell.angle_alpha   90.00
_cell.angle_beta   90.00
_cell.angle_gamma   90.00
#
_symmetry.space_group_name_H-M   'P 1'
#
loop_
_entity.id
_entity.type
_entity.pdbx_description
1 polymer ?
#
loop_
_entity_poly.entity_id
_entity_poly.type
_entity_poly.pdbx_seq_one_letter_code
_entity_poly.pdbx_strand_id
1 'polypeptide(L)'
;MKLEKMSKPIFRHVGGNSDNIRIRALTDAATSSIMGIDVKEFPEVHSVSYRFLSKTYHGVGVINQNNGIEFVGQDLTDSPMTLNSSGVTFLPMEKEHKSDKLCMFADMMDYLAYQTLQKNGFVRLPSDCDFMIMSDVRNFIHISVEGDDYDMVYLYFPNDVMGCTITKTLKDRYGKHAIECNPLYKGYNNLLQFVKAIEITTNSK
;
A
#
# COMPACT_ATOMS: atom_id res chain seq x y z
N MET A 1 21.95 -32.03 25.10
CA MET A 1 22.46 -31.21 23.97
C MET A 1 21.52 -30.03 23.81
N LYS A 2 22.05 -28.80 23.79
CA LYS A 2 21.29 -27.54 23.93
C LYS A 2 20.37 -27.29 22.73
N LEU A 3 19.19 -26.74 23.03
CA LEU A 3 18.23 -26.17 22.08
C LEU A 3 18.88 -24.93 21.43
N GLU A 4 19.23 -25.00 20.15
CA GLU A 4 19.73 -23.83 19.42
C GLU A 4 18.59 -22.83 19.17
N LYS A 5 18.80 -21.61 19.64
CA LYS A 5 17.93 -20.46 19.35
C LYS A 5 18.00 -20.18 17.85
N MET A 6 16.89 -20.38 17.13
CA MET A 6 16.74 -19.86 15.78
C MET A 6 16.86 -18.34 15.80
N SER A 7 17.93 -17.83 15.19
CA SER A 7 18.14 -16.42 14.92
C SER A 7 17.12 -15.94 13.88
N LYS A 8 16.39 -14.88 14.20
CA LYS A 8 15.48 -14.20 13.25
C LYS A 8 16.29 -13.68 12.05
N PRO A 9 15.78 -13.79 10.81
CA PRO A 9 16.47 -13.23 9.65
C PRO A 9 16.49 -11.71 9.75
N ILE A 10 17.69 -11.14 9.84
CA ILE A 10 17.93 -9.71 9.65
C ILE A 10 18.12 -9.52 8.16
N PHE A 11 17.12 -8.99 7.47
CA PHE A 11 17.29 -8.58 6.07
C PHE A 11 18.28 -7.42 6.03
N ARG A 12 19.48 -7.68 5.48
CA ARG A 12 20.49 -6.64 5.25
C ARG A 12 20.16 -5.94 3.93
N HIS A 13 19.89 -4.64 4.04
CA HIS A 13 19.70 -3.72 2.94
C HIS A 13 20.95 -3.72 2.05
N VAL A 14 20.83 -4.11 0.79
CA VAL A 14 21.88 -3.93 -0.22
C VAL A 14 21.55 -2.64 -0.98
N GLY A 15 22.14 -1.54 -0.54
CA GLY A 15 22.05 -0.24 -1.20
C GLY A 15 21.97 0.92 -0.21
N GLY A 16 23.07 1.66 -0.04
CA GLY A 16 23.07 2.89 0.75
C GLY A 16 23.09 2.70 2.27
N ASN A 17 24.21 3.03 2.88
CA ASN A 17 24.38 3.07 4.32
C ASN A 17 23.36 4.06 4.94
N SER A 18 22.31 3.59 5.62
CA SER A 18 21.46 4.48 6.40
C SER A 18 21.26 3.93 7.81
N ASP A 19 22.17 4.27 8.72
CA ASP A 19 22.06 4.05 10.17
C ASP A 19 20.76 4.60 10.79
N ASN A 20 19.99 5.35 9.99
CA ASN A 20 18.77 6.05 10.37
C ASN A 20 17.50 5.25 10.10
N ILE A 21 17.50 4.20 9.26
CA ILE A 21 16.28 3.40 8.97
C ILE A 21 16.47 1.99 9.52
N ARG A 22 15.47 1.52 10.27
CA ARG A 22 15.42 0.16 10.80
C ARG A 22 14.13 -0.51 10.37
N ILE A 23 14.27 -1.63 9.66
CA ILE A 23 13.16 -2.49 9.25
C ILE A 23 13.19 -3.74 10.11
N ARG A 24 12.04 -4.16 10.64
CA ARG A 24 11.88 -5.37 11.45
C ARG A 24 10.60 -6.09 11.05
N ALA A 25 10.60 -7.41 11.19
CA ALA A 25 9.36 -8.17 11.16
C ALA A 25 8.39 -7.63 12.22
N LEU A 26 7.10 -7.58 11.90
CA LEU A 26 6.06 -7.24 12.87
C LEU A 26 6.13 -8.29 14.00
N THR A 27 6.31 -7.83 15.23
CA THR A 27 6.31 -8.68 16.44
C THR A 27 5.23 -8.18 17.37
N ASP A 28 4.80 -9.00 18.32
CA ASP A 28 3.63 -8.71 19.17
C ASP A 28 3.67 -7.43 20.00
N ALA A 29 4.83 -6.75 20.09
CA ALA A 29 5.04 -5.66 21.05
C ALA A 29 5.08 -4.23 20.47
N ALA A 30 4.95 -3.99 19.16
CA ALA A 30 4.94 -2.61 18.65
C ALA A 30 4.23 -2.47 17.30
N THR A 31 3.13 -1.71 17.30
CA THR A 31 2.26 -1.38 16.15
C THR A 31 1.65 -2.58 15.45
N SER A 32 0.64 -3.16 16.09
CA SER A 32 -0.14 -4.24 15.47
C SER A 32 -1.26 -3.72 14.58
N SER A 33 -1.66 -2.45 14.65
CA SER A 33 -2.77 -1.96 13.83
C SER A 33 -2.55 -0.58 13.21
N ILE A 34 -2.99 -0.45 11.97
CA ILE A 34 -3.12 0.82 11.23
C ILE A 34 -4.51 0.82 10.59
N MET A 35 -5.25 1.90 10.77
CA MET A 35 -6.63 2.06 10.26
C MET A 35 -7.54 0.87 10.62
N GLY A 36 -7.45 0.40 11.86
CA GLY A 36 -8.27 -0.70 12.37
C GLY A 36 -7.89 -2.09 11.88
N ILE A 37 -6.93 -2.23 10.95
CA ILE A 37 -6.48 -3.55 10.46
C ILE A 37 -5.29 -4.02 11.27
N ASP A 38 -5.29 -5.32 11.63
CA ASP A 38 -4.07 -5.98 12.10
C ASP A 38 -3.12 -6.18 10.92
N VAL A 39 -2.10 -5.32 10.83
CA VAL A 39 -1.14 -5.34 9.73
C VAL A 39 -0.26 -6.59 9.71
N LYS A 40 -0.28 -7.42 10.77
CA LYS A 40 0.42 -8.71 10.81
C LYS A 40 -0.16 -9.74 9.85
N GLU A 41 -1.39 -9.51 9.38
CA GLU A 41 -2.04 -10.36 8.37
C GLU A 41 -1.34 -10.22 6.99
N PHE A 42 -0.54 -9.17 6.79
CA PHE A 42 0.17 -8.90 5.53
C PHE A 42 1.67 -9.20 5.67
N PRO A 43 2.16 -10.34 5.13
CA PRO A 43 3.57 -10.76 5.28
C PRO A 43 4.58 -9.80 4.64
N GLU A 44 4.16 -9.01 3.65
CA GLU A 44 4.95 -7.97 2.99
C GLU A 44 5.15 -6.70 3.84
N VAL A 45 4.32 -6.51 4.87
CA VAL A 45 4.36 -5.32 5.71
C VAL A 45 5.36 -5.52 6.84
N HIS A 46 6.19 -4.51 7.06
CA HIS A 46 7.23 -4.52 8.07
C HIS A 46 7.07 -3.37 9.04
N SER A 47 7.50 -3.58 10.29
CA SER A 47 7.68 -2.47 11.22
C SER A 47 8.89 -1.65 10.77
N VAL A 48 8.71 -0.34 10.67
CA VAL A 48 9.75 0.59 10.24
C VAL A 48 9.91 1.65 11.32
N SER A 49 11.15 1.91 11.71
CA SER A 49 11.49 3.13 12.44
C SER A 49 12.54 3.90 11.67
N TYR A 50 12.29 5.18 11.42
CA TYR A 50 13.29 6.05 10.81
C TYR A 50 13.59 7.25 11.71
N ARG A 51 14.87 7.63 11.77
CA ARG A 51 15.34 8.80 12.51
C ARG A 51 15.56 9.95 11.56
N PHE A 52 14.89 11.07 11.83
CA PHE A 52 15.12 12.34 11.15
C PHE A 52 15.42 13.41 12.19
N LEU A 53 16.60 14.01 12.09
CA LEU A 53 17.17 14.89 13.11
C LEU A 53 17.16 14.20 14.49
N SER A 54 16.53 14.82 15.50
CA SER A 54 16.40 14.29 16.86
C SER A 54 15.15 13.44 17.09
N LYS A 55 14.25 13.33 16.10
CA LYS A 55 13.00 12.57 16.23
C LYS A 55 13.12 11.21 15.55
N THR A 56 12.60 10.18 16.23
CA THR A 56 12.39 8.86 15.65
C THR A 56 10.90 8.69 15.36
N TYR A 57 10.59 8.31 14.14
CA TYR A 57 9.24 8.02 13.68
C TYR A 57 9.06 6.52 13.63
N HIS A 58 7.88 6.06 14.00
CA HIS A 58 7.49 4.66 14.02
C HIS A 58 6.26 4.46 13.14
N GLY A 59 6.21 3.31 12.48
CA GLY A 59 5.13 2.98 11.59
C GLY A 59 5.36 1.64 10.93
N VAL A 60 4.73 1.49 9.77
CA VAL A 60 4.94 0.34 8.90
C VAL A 60 5.43 0.78 7.55
N GLY A 61 5.96 -0.16 6.79
CA GLY A 61 6.15 0.06 5.38
C GLY A 61 6.34 -1.22 4.59
N VAL A 62 6.27 -1.05 3.28
CA VAL A 62 6.48 -2.09 2.27
C VAL A 62 7.65 -1.67 1.40
N ILE A 63 8.46 -2.64 0.97
CA ILE A 63 9.63 -2.38 0.13
C ILE A 63 9.19 -2.32 -1.34
N ASN A 64 9.55 -1.24 -2.04
CA ASN A 64 9.28 -1.07 -3.46
C ASN A 64 10.37 -1.73 -4.32
N GLN A 65 10.15 -1.82 -5.63
CA GLN A 65 11.07 -2.46 -6.59
C GLN A 65 12.46 -1.81 -6.67
N ASN A 66 12.60 -0.55 -6.24
CA ASN A 66 13.86 0.18 -6.20
C ASN A 66 14.51 0.16 -4.80
N ASN A 67 14.09 -0.79 -3.93
CA ASN A 67 14.53 -0.94 -2.55
C ASN A 67 14.27 0.29 -1.64
N GLY A 68 13.37 1.18 -2.05
CA GLY A 68 12.79 2.17 -1.14
C GLY A 68 11.68 1.59 -0.28
N ILE A 69 11.17 2.39 0.64
CA ILE A 69 10.15 1.96 1.60
C ILE A 69 8.96 2.90 1.54
N GLU A 70 7.80 2.36 1.17
CA GLU A 70 6.53 3.08 1.28
C GLU A 70 6.07 3.06 2.74
N PHE A 71 6.33 4.17 3.43
CA PHE A 71 6.18 4.28 4.88
C PHE A 71 4.89 5.01 5.26
N VAL A 72 4.18 4.42 6.22
CA VAL A 72 3.02 5.01 6.91
C VAL A 72 3.36 5.13 8.38
N GLY A 73 3.47 6.37 8.86
CA GLY A 73 3.76 6.65 10.27
C GLY A 73 2.50 6.59 11.13
N GLN A 74 2.65 6.11 12.37
CA GLN A 74 1.57 6.13 13.37
C GLN A 74 1.03 7.55 13.62
N ASP A 75 1.92 8.54 13.62
CA ASP A 75 1.59 9.95 13.85
C ASP A 75 1.42 10.74 12.53
N LEU A 76 1.55 10.08 11.38
CA LEU A 76 1.58 10.70 10.04
C LEU A 76 0.59 10.01 9.09
N THR A 77 -0.60 9.69 9.59
CA THR A 77 -1.60 8.86 8.91
C THR A 77 -2.35 9.56 7.76
N ASP A 78 -1.96 10.78 7.41
CA ASP A 78 -2.49 11.55 6.27
C ASP A 78 -1.41 11.90 5.23
N SER A 79 -0.20 11.37 5.37
CA SER A 79 0.93 11.70 4.50
C SER A 79 1.85 10.51 4.34
N PRO A 80 1.54 9.58 3.41
CA PRO A 80 2.46 8.51 3.07
C PRO A 80 3.76 9.11 2.51
N MET A 81 4.87 8.45 2.78
CA MET A 81 6.18 8.89 2.29
C MET A 81 6.99 7.72 1.77
N THR A 82 7.73 7.95 0.70
CA THR A 82 8.75 6.99 0.26
C THR A 82 10.09 7.34 0.90
N LEU A 83 10.65 6.41 1.67
CA LEU A 83 12.00 6.53 2.22
C LEU A 83 13.02 5.98 1.21
N ASN A 84 14.18 6.64 1.16
CA ASN A 84 15.31 6.34 0.27
C ASN A 84 15.02 6.56 -1.23
N SER A 85 14.41 5.58 -1.89
CA SER A 85 14.32 5.52 -3.36
C SER A 85 12.86 5.38 -3.80
N SER A 86 12.38 6.24 -4.70
CA SER A 86 11.06 6.05 -5.30
C SER A 86 11.07 4.88 -6.27
N GLY A 87 9.99 4.09 -6.27
CA GLY A 87 9.75 2.98 -7.19
C GLY A 87 8.31 2.48 -7.06
N VAL A 88 7.91 1.57 -7.94
CA VAL A 88 6.60 0.92 -7.85
C VAL A 88 6.66 -0.19 -6.81
N THR A 89 5.61 -0.33 -6.02
CA THR A 89 5.43 -1.46 -5.12
C THR A 89 4.49 -2.45 -5.77
N PHE A 90 4.94 -3.70 -5.90
CA PHE A 90 4.14 -4.79 -6.44
C PHE A 90 3.95 -5.86 -5.36
N LEU A 91 2.70 -6.21 -5.09
CA LEU A 91 2.30 -7.17 -4.06
C LEU A 91 1.45 -8.27 -4.72
N PRO A 92 2.05 -9.42 -5.04
CA PRO A 92 1.30 -10.53 -5.61
C PRO A 92 0.40 -11.17 -4.55
N MET A 93 -0.80 -11.59 -4.96
CA MET A 93 -1.71 -12.34 -4.07
C MET A 93 -1.07 -13.67 -3.64
N GLU A 94 -0.47 -14.38 -4.61
CA GLU A 94 0.23 -15.63 -4.39
C GLU A 94 1.68 -15.52 -4.90
N LYS A 95 2.64 -16.01 -4.11
CA LYS A 95 4.07 -15.83 -4.42
C LYS A 95 4.52 -16.39 -5.77
N GLU A 96 3.83 -17.42 -6.27
CA GLU A 96 4.23 -18.17 -7.46
C GLU A 96 3.23 -18.04 -8.61
N HIS A 97 2.07 -17.40 -8.39
CA HIS A 97 1.03 -17.26 -9.40
C HIS A 97 0.59 -15.80 -9.50
N LYS A 98 0.77 -15.24 -10.69
CA LYS A 98 0.22 -13.93 -11.06
C LYS A 98 -1.30 -14.07 -11.16
N SER A 99 -2.03 -13.13 -10.56
CA SER A 99 -3.48 -13.09 -10.75
C SER A 99 -3.85 -12.56 -12.13
N ASP A 100 -5.02 -12.94 -12.65
CA ASP A 100 -5.60 -12.30 -13.82
C ASP A 100 -6.16 -10.89 -13.52
N LYS A 101 -6.23 -10.51 -12.24
CA LYS A 101 -6.77 -9.23 -11.77
C LYS A 101 -5.72 -8.41 -11.03
N LEU A 102 -5.74 -7.10 -11.26
CA LEU A 102 -4.85 -6.14 -10.62
C LEU A 102 -5.64 -4.99 -9.99
N CYS A 103 -5.29 -4.61 -8.77
CA CYS A 103 -5.74 -3.37 -8.15
C CYS A 103 -4.60 -2.36 -8.10
N MET A 104 -4.81 -1.16 -8.65
CA MET A 104 -3.82 -0.07 -8.66
C MET A 104 -4.22 1.06 -7.72
N PHE A 105 -3.24 1.56 -6.96
CA PHE A 105 -3.41 2.65 -5.99
C PHE A 105 -2.42 3.78 -6.23
N ALA A 106 -2.83 5.00 -5.87
CA ALA A 106 -1.95 6.15 -5.89
C ALA A 106 -0.84 6.03 -4.83
N ASP A 107 -1.18 5.57 -3.62
CA ASP A 107 -0.25 5.46 -2.50
C ASP A 107 -0.60 4.30 -1.54
N MET A 108 0.27 4.09 -0.54
CA MET A 108 0.14 3.03 0.46
C MET A 108 -1.07 3.21 1.39
N MET A 109 -1.53 4.46 1.60
CA MET A 109 -2.69 4.71 2.46
C MET A 109 -3.97 4.26 1.77
N ASP A 110 -4.13 4.52 0.47
CA ASP A 110 -5.29 4.03 -0.28
C ASP A 110 -5.30 2.50 -0.38
N TYR A 111 -4.13 1.84 -0.50
CA TYR A 111 -4.04 0.38 -0.40
C TYR A 111 -4.52 -0.14 0.96
N LEU A 112 -4.03 0.45 2.06
CA LEU A 112 -4.47 0.03 3.39
C LEU A 112 -5.96 0.33 3.61
N ALA A 113 -6.49 1.44 3.09
CA ALA A 113 -7.92 1.76 3.16
C ALA A 113 -8.77 0.71 2.41
N TYR A 114 -8.30 0.25 1.25
CA TYR A 114 -8.91 -0.85 0.51
C TYR A 114 -8.97 -2.12 1.36
N GLN A 115 -7.86 -2.48 2.01
CA GLN A 115 -7.81 -3.65 2.90
C GLN A 115 -8.79 -3.51 4.08
N THR A 116 -8.97 -2.31 4.64
CA THR A 116 -9.96 -2.07 5.72
C THR A 116 -11.37 -2.33 5.23
N LEU A 117 -11.72 -1.83 4.03
CA LEU A 117 -13.04 -2.06 3.44
C LEU A 117 -13.30 -3.53 3.14
N GLN A 118 -12.31 -4.23 2.61
CA GLN A 118 -12.42 -5.65 2.29
C GLN A 118 -12.66 -6.48 3.54
N LYS A 119 -11.95 -6.17 4.64
CA LYS A 119 -12.12 -6.85 5.94
C LYS A 119 -13.47 -6.57 6.58
N ASN A 120 -13.93 -5.31 6.55
CA ASN A 120 -15.18 -4.92 7.20
C ASN A 120 -16.43 -5.36 6.42
N GLY A 121 -16.29 -5.68 5.13
CA GLY A 121 -17.37 -6.22 4.30
C GLY A 121 -18.50 -5.25 3.97
N PHE A 122 -18.34 -3.95 4.27
CA PHE A 122 -19.34 -2.92 3.94
C PHE A 122 -19.57 -2.76 2.44
N VAL A 123 -18.53 -2.99 1.64
CA VAL A 123 -18.54 -2.89 0.18
C VAL A 123 -17.95 -4.18 -0.38
N ARG A 124 -18.60 -4.75 -1.39
CA ARG A 124 -18.04 -5.90 -2.12
C ARG A 124 -16.96 -5.42 -3.07
N LEU A 125 -15.71 -5.54 -2.64
CA LEU A 125 -14.53 -5.24 -3.44
C LEU A 125 -14.07 -6.49 -4.22
N PRO A 126 -13.30 -6.32 -5.30
CA PRO A 126 -12.63 -7.43 -5.98
C PRO A 126 -11.81 -8.29 -5.02
N SER A 127 -11.84 -9.60 -5.19
CA SER A 127 -10.96 -10.54 -4.50
C SER A 127 -9.93 -11.11 -5.46
N ASP A 128 -8.91 -11.76 -4.90
CA ASP A 128 -7.92 -12.54 -5.65
C ASP A 128 -7.18 -11.67 -6.67
N CYS A 129 -6.75 -10.49 -6.25
CA CYS A 129 -6.06 -9.51 -7.10
C CYS A 129 -4.60 -9.40 -6.67
N ASP A 130 -3.70 -9.24 -7.63
CA ASP A 130 -2.43 -8.61 -7.34
C ASP A 130 -2.65 -7.13 -7.02
N PHE A 131 -1.71 -6.50 -6.31
CA PHE A 131 -1.78 -5.08 -5.98
C PHE A 131 -0.54 -4.34 -6.45
N MET A 132 -0.75 -3.12 -6.92
CA MET A 132 0.33 -2.23 -7.36
C MET A 132 0.11 -0.83 -6.82
N ILE A 133 1.16 -0.26 -6.24
CA ILE A 133 1.11 1.04 -5.59
C ILE A 133 2.13 1.93 -6.30
N MET A 134 1.64 3.06 -6.82
CA MET A 134 2.43 3.98 -7.63
C MET A 134 3.40 4.80 -6.78
N SER A 135 2.92 5.33 -5.65
CA SER A 135 3.58 6.18 -4.65
C SER A 135 4.13 7.52 -5.15
N ASP A 136 4.51 7.62 -6.42
CA ASP A 136 5.01 8.83 -7.07
C ASP A 136 4.56 8.85 -8.53
N VAL A 137 4.04 9.98 -8.99
CA VAL A 137 3.55 10.15 -10.38
C VAL A 137 4.63 9.88 -11.43
N ARG A 138 5.92 10.01 -11.10
CA ARG A 138 7.04 9.64 -11.98
C ARG A 138 7.03 8.16 -12.36
N ASN A 139 6.40 7.32 -11.54
CA ASN A 139 6.24 5.89 -11.79
C ASN A 139 5.06 5.55 -12.70
N PHE A 140 4.29 6.55 -13.17
CA PHE A 140 3.11 6.35 -14.01
C PHE A 140 3.37 5.50 -15.25
N ILE A 141 4.47 5.76 -15.97
CA ILE A 141 4.82 5.00 -17.18
C ILE A 141 5.07 3.53 -16.85
N HIS A 142 5.70 3.24 -15.71
CA HIS A 142 5.98 1.87 -15.29
C HIS A 142 4.68 1.12 -14.97
N ILE A 143 3.83 1.65 -14.10
CA ILE A 143 2.55 1.01 -13.76
C ILE A 143 1.65 0.82 -14.99
N SER A 144 1.72 1.75 -15.95
CA SER A 144 0.91 1.71 -17.17
C SER A 144 1.26 0.51 -18.05
N VAL A 145 2.53 0.10 -18.08
CA VAL A 145 2.98 -1.06 -18.86
C VAL A 145 2.64 -2.36 -18.14
N GLU A 146 2.89 -2.43 -16.83
CA GLU A 146 2.64 -3.63 -16.03
C GLU A 146 1.16 -4.08 -16.04
N GLY A 147 0.22 -3.14 -16.17
CA GLY A 147 -1.21 -3.45 -16.26
C GLY A 147 -1.67 -4.06 -17.59
N ASP A 148 -0.88 -4.05 -18.66
CA ASP A 148 -1.30 -4.59 -19.98
C ASP A 148 -1.53 -6.11 -19.96
N ASP A 149 -0.86 -6.82 -19.05
CA ASP A 149 -0.87 -8.28 -18.96
C ASP A 149 -2.01 -8.83 -18.08
N TYR A 150 -2.92 -7.98 -17.61
CA TYR A 150 -4.02 -8.37 -16.73
C TYR A 150 -5.36 -8.34 -17.47
N ASP A 151 -6.21 -9.35 -17.22
CA ASP A 151 -7.56 -9.41 -17.78
C ASP A 151 -8.47 -8.32 -17.21
N MET A 152 -8.23 -7.91 -15.96
CA MET A 152 -8.97 -6.84 -15.31
C MET A 152 -8.08 -5.98 -14.41
N VAL A 153 -8.12 -4.66 -14.59
CA VAL A 153 -7.37 -3.68 -13.81
C VAL A 153 -8.35 -2.73 -13.12
N TYR A 154 -8.40 -2.76 -11.80
CA TYR A 154 -9.22 -1.90 -10.95
C TYR A 154 -8.42 -0.67 -10.50
N LEU A 155 -8.93 0.51 -10.86
CA LEU A 155 -8.21 1.78 -10.72
C LEU A 155 -8.73 2.58 -9.53
N TYR A 156 -7.99 2.58 -8.43
CA TYR A 156 -8.29 3.33 -7.20
C TYR A 156 -7.38 4.57 -7.08
N PHE A 157 -7.64 5.58 -7.91
CA PHE A 157 -6.91 6.85 -7.90
C PHE A 157 -7.78 8.00 -7.38
N PRO A 158 -7.18 9.03 -6.75
CA PRO A 158 -7.92 10.12 -6.13
C PRO A 158 -8.84 10.86 -7.11
N ASN A 159 -9.90 11.46 -6.58
CA ASN A 159 -10.85 12.34 -7.28
C ASN A 159 -10.27 13.75 -7.54
N ASP A 160 -8.95 13.92 -7.46
CA ASP A 160 -8.27 15.16 -7.85
C ASP A 160 -7.90 15.15 -9.34
N VAL A 161 -7.33 16.27 -9.82
CA VAL A 161 -6.95 16.43 -11.23
C VAL A 161 -5.96 15.36 -11.67
N MET A 162 -5.00 15.00 -10.82
CA MET A 162 -3.96 14.03 -11.13
C MET A 162 -4.55 12.63 -11.24
N GLY A 163 -5.32 12.20 -10.23
CA GLY A 163 -5.93 10.88 -10.22
C GLY A 163 -6.94 10.70 -11.35
N CYS A 164 -7.80 11.70 -11.62
CA CYS A 164 -8.74 11.65 -12.75
C CYS A 164 -8.01 11.54 -14.10
N THR A 165 -6.88 12.24 -14.26
CA THR A 165 -6.07 12.16 -15.48
C THR A 165 -5.47 10.77 -15.65
N ILE A 166 -4.86 10.22 -14.60
CA ILE A 166 -4.29 8.87 -14.61
C ILE A 166 -5.37 7.83 -14.91
N THR A 167 -6.51 7.87 -14.21
CA THR A 167 -7.63 6.95 -14.44
C THR A 167 -8.11 7.00 -15.88
N LYS A 168 -8.27 8.20 -16.46
CA LYS A 168 -8.66 8.35 -17.85
C LYS A 168 -7.61 7.76 -18.80
N THR A 169 -6.33 8.07 -18.61
CA THR A 169 -5.27 7.56 -19.47
C THR A 169 -5.16 6.04 -19.42
N LEU A 170 -5.27 5.43 -18.24
CA LEU A 170 -5.25 3.97 -18.09
C LEU A 170 -6.52 3.33 -18.70
N LYS A 171 -7.69 3.95 -18.56
CA LYS A 171 -8.91 3.50 -19.25
C LYS A 171 -8.81 3.57 -20.76
N ASP A 172 -8.23 4.64 -21.30
CA ASP A 172 -8.00 4.77 -22.74
C ASP A 172 -7.00 3.72 -23.24
N ARG A 173 -6.00 3.34 -22.42
CA ARG A 173 -5.01 2.29 -22.74
C ARG A 173 -5.59 0.88 -22.69
N TYR A 174 -6.21 0.49 -21.58
CA TYR A 174 -6.66 -0.89 -21.34
C TYR A 174 -8.08 -1.15 -21.87
N GLY A 175 -8.83 -0.11 -22.23
CA GLY A 175 -10.19 -0.21 -22.75
C GLY A 175 -11.12 -0.93 -21.76
N LYS A 176 -11.77 -2.01 -22.23
CA LYS A 176 -12.72 -2.81 -21.43
C LYS A 176 -12.09 -3.53 -20.23
N HIS A 177 -10.77 -3.64 -20.20
CA HIS A 177 -10.03 -4.30 -19.13
C HIS A 177 -9.80 -3.37 -17.92
N ALA A 178 -10.03 -2.05 -18.07
CA ALA A 178 -9.95 -1.11 -16.96
C ALA A 178 -11.30 -0.81 -16.32
N ILE A 179 -11.36 -0.90 -14.99
CA ILE A 179 -12.50 -0.49 -14.18
C ILE A 179 -12.12 0.72 -13.34
N GLU A 180 -12.81 1.83 -13.57
CA GLU A 180 -12.69 3.03 -12.75
C GLU A 180 -13.45 2.84 -11.44
N CYS A 181 -12.72 2.84 -10.32
CA CYS A 181 -13.28 2.59 -8.99
C CYS A 181 -13.53 3.88 -8.20
N ASN A 182 -13.10 5.04 -8.69
CA ASN A 182 -13.36 6.33 -8.06
C ASN A 182 -14.85 6.70 -7.80
N PRO A 183 -15.87 6.15 -8.50
CA PRO A 183 -17.26 6.46 -8.18
C PRO A 183 -17.70 5.85 -6.84
N LEU A 184 -16.98 4.83 -6.34
CA LEU A 184 -17.22 4.21 -5.03
C LEU A 184 -17.12 5.23 -3.89
N TYR A 185 -16.15 6.13 -3.98
CA TYR A 185 -15.86 7.17 -2.98
C TYR A 185 -16.19 8.56 -3.53
N LYS A 186 -17.26 8.66 -4.32
CA LYS A 186 -17.76 9.95 -4.82
C LYS A 186 -18.06 10.90 -3.67
N GLY A 187 -17.54 12.12 -3.77
CA GLY A 187 -17.67 13.15 -2.72
C GLY A 187 -16.50 13.16 -1.72
N TYR A 188 -15.56 12.23 -1.84
CA TYR A 188 -14.31 12.20 -1.08
C TYR A 188 -13.12 12.30 -2.03
N ASN A 189 -12.00 12.87 -1.56
CA ASN A 189 -10.83 13.07 -2.42
C ASN A 189 -10.14 11.75 -2.77
N ASN A 190 -10.19 10.74 -1.90
CA ASN A 190 -9.55 9.45 -2.10
C ASN A 190 -10.23 8.36 -1.26
N LEU A 191 -9.75 7.12 -1.38
CA LEU A 191 -10.33 5.98 -0.69
C LEU A 191 -10.13 6.09 0.82
N LEU A 192 -8.97 6.57 1.27
CA LEU A 192 -8.69 6.84 2.68
C LEU A 192 -9.76 7.71 3.35
N GLN A 193 -10.10 8.85 2.75
CA GLN A 193 -11.10 9.77 3.30
C GLN A 193 -12.47 9.11 3.42
N PHE A 194 -12.85 8.31 2.42
CA PHE A 194 -14.11 7.57 2.43
C PHE A 194 -14.18 6.56 3.58
N VAL A 195 -13.12 5.79 3.80
CA VAL A 195 -13.05 4.82 4.90
C VAL A 195 -13.18 5.50 6.26
N LYS A 196 -12.42 6.58 6.49
CA LYS A 196 -12.51 7.36 7.73
C LYS A 196 -13.93 7.87 8.00
N ALA A 197 -14.65 8.30 6.97
CA ALA A 197 -16.03 8.78 7.10
C ALA A 197 -17.02 7.67 7.47
N ILE A 198 -16.85 6.45 6.93
CA ILE A 198 -17.67 5.29 7.29
C ILE A 198 -17.45 4.92 8.77
N GLU A 199 -16.20 4.83 9.22
CA GLU A 199 -15.87 4.45 10.60
C GLU A 199 -16.44 5.43 11.64
N ILE A 200 -16.42 6.73 11.35
CA ILE A 200 -17.05 7.76 12.21
C ILE A 200 -18.56 7.52 12.30
N THR A 201 -19.19 7.22 11.17
CA THR A 201 -20.65 7.02 11.11
C THR A 201 -21.08 5.75 11.84
N THR A 202 -20.24 4.70 11.84
CA THR A 202 -20.53 3.44 12.54
C THR A 202 -20.27 3.52 14.04
N ASN A 203 -19.26 4.28 14.48
CA ASN A 203 -18.95 4.46 15.91
C ASN A 203 -19.86 5.48 16.62
N SER A 204 -20.66 6.24 15.86
CA SER A 204 -21.63 7.21 16.40
C SER A 204 -23.04 6.64 16.55
N LYS A 205 -23.24 5.34 16.32
CA LYS A 205 -24.49 4.60 16.53
C LYS A 205 -24.33 3.59 17.65
#